data_AF-A0A8H7H5W4-F1
#
_entry.id   AF-A0A8H7H5W4-F1
#
_cell.length_a   1.000
_cell.length_b   1.000
_cell.length_c   1.000
_cell.angle_alpha   90.00
_cell.angle_beta   90.00
_cell.angle_gamma   90.00
#
_symmetry.space_group_name_H-M   'P 1'
#
loop_
_entity.id
_entity.type
_entity.pdbx_description
1 polymer ?
#
loop_
_entity_poly.entity_id
_entity_poly.type
_entity_poly.pdbx_seq_one_letter_code
_entity_poly.pdbx_strand_id
1 'polypeptide(L)'
;MVSEGYYEVRSPASTCKQKTNEIKVALVINALLTKNPSHPGLQFLRTAVDAFEVKGQKGIHPVLVYDPMREPLSVFLDRFELVNNERQCEPGFVKTLIRFILSGLDYLHNECGIVHREHSSMLAALEKSESLHPFPSKVLPGGYIIHMSHEDFGPLAPGKSVGPPKIHDFGTAVELGGKSRPLFEPASYAAPEILLGCEDGTGSDIWDVGMIVWELLAGSPLFKGIDPEFKIRTMRKQLADLTSLLGPPPRSLLSRGKASLSYFNSGGKFKYPNLLVQHRQLGAKFMDKMSHDEKNAFLDFMKGIVMWDPLERKSVKQLIEHRWLVQ
;
A
#
# COMPACT_ATOMS: atom_id res chain seq x y z
N MET A 1 19.76 8.64 22.90
CA MET A 1 18.93 9.08 24.04
C MET A 1 17.54 9.30 23.50
N VAL A 2 16.59 8.44 23.85
CA VAL A 2 15.18 8.58 23.50
C VAL A 2 14.60 9.67 24.41
N SER A 3 14.00 10.73 23.85
CA SER A 3 13.34 11.79 24.62
C SER A 3 12.19 11.22 25.46
N GLU A 4 11.85 11.84 26.60
CA GLU A 4 10.63 11.46 27.34
C GLU A 4 9.40 11.65 26.44
N GLY A 5 8.63 10.57 26.20
CA GLY A 5 7.53 10.57 25.24
C GLY A 5 6.81 9.23 25.14
N TYR A 6 5.70 9.22 24.39
CA TYR A 6 4.97 7.99 24.06
C TYR A 6 5.54 7.36 22.80
N TYR A 7 5.69 6.03 22.81
CA TYR A 7 6.21 5.25 21.69
C TYR A 7 5.32 4.04 21.40
N GLU A 8 5.25 3.67 20.12
CA GLU A 8 4.68 2.39 19.72
C GLU A 8 5.78 1.33 19.69
N VAL A 9 5.50 0.18 20.29
CA VAL A 9 6.44 -0.93 20.38
C VAL A 9 5.87 -2.12 19.63
N ARG A 10 6.57 -2.56 18.58
CA ARG A 10 6.20 -3.74 17.79
C ARG A 10 7.16 -4.88 18.09
N SER A 11 6.61 -5.97 18.61
CA SER A 11 7.32 -7.24 18.81
C SER A 11 6.62 -8.33 18.01
N PRO A 12 7.20 -8.84 16.92
CA PRO A 12 6.62 -9.95 16.16
C PRO A 12 6.53 -11.24 17.01
N ALA A 13 5.40 -11.94 16.98
CA ALA A 13 5.19 -13.16 17.77
C ALA A 13 6.19 -14.29 17.42
N SER A 14 6.65 -15.12 18.36
CA SER A 14 7.81 -16.03 18.20
C SER A 14 7.64 -17.32 17.36
N THR A 15 6.77 -17.36 16.36
CA THR A 15 6.50 -18.59 15.58
C THR A 15 6.71 -18.42 14.07
N CYS A 16 7.66 -19.19 13.51
CA CYS A 16 7.93 -19.46 12.08
C CYS A 16 8.99 -18.61 11.34
N LYS A 17 9.73 -19.29 10.45
CA LYS A 17 10.88 -18.85 9.61
C LYS A 17 10.65 -17.60 8.74
N GLN A 18 9.42 -17.16 8.54
CA GLN A 18 9.12 -15.88 7.88
C GLN A 18 9.56 -14.66 8.73
N LYS A 19 9.65 -14.82 10.06
CA LYS A 19 9.80 -13.70 11.01
C LYS A 19 11.23 -13.22 11.22
N THR A 20 12.23 -14.10 11.05
CA THR A 20 13.65 -13.70 11.12
C THR A 20 14.02 -12.75 9.98
N ASN A 21 13.23 -12.75 8.91
CA ASN A 21 13.38 -11.84 7.80
C ASN A 21 12.72 -10.50 8.05
N GLU A 22 11.51 -10.43 8.62
CA GLU A 22 10.81 -9.16 8.88
C GLU A 22 11.64 -8.20 9.74
N ILE A 23 12.29 -8.69 10.79
CA ILE A 23 13.16 -7.84 11.64
C ILE A 23 14.49 -7.51 10.96
N LYS A 24 15.14 -8.47 10.30
CA LYS A 24 16.38 -8.19 9.56
C LYS A 24 16.13 -7.20 8.43
N VAL A 25 15.01 -7.37 7.73
CA VAL A 25 14.52 -6.45 6.72
C VAL A 25 14.20 -5.13 7.37
N ALA A 26 13.44 -5.03 8.46
CA ALA A 26 13.16 -3.76 9.12
C ALA A 26 14.41 -3.03 9.65
N LEU A 27 15.40 -3.74 10.20
CA LEU A 27 16.67 -3.16 10.66
C LEU A 27 17.56 -2.72 9.48
N VAL A 28 17.68 -3.55 8.45
CA VAL A 28 18.40 -3.22 7.21
C VAL A 28 17.71 -2.05 6.53
N ILE A 29 16.40 -2.12 6.36
CA ILE A 29 15.56 -1.05 5.82
C ILE A 29 15.74 0.20 6.67
N ASN A 30 15.68 0.18 8.00
CA ASN A 30 15.90 1.39 8.79
C ASN A 30 17.29 2.03 8.54
N ALA A 31 18.33 1.21 8.39
CA ALA A 31 19.67 1.66 8.02
C ALA A 31 19.74 2.18 6.57
N LEU A 32 19.03 1.55 5.64
CA LEU A 32 18.94 1.99 4.24
C LEU A 32 18.13 3.28 4.11
N LEU A 33 17.06 3.41 4.90
CA LEU A 33 16.17 4.56 4.95
C LEU A 33 16.87 5.80 5.48
N THR A 34 18.01 5.69 6.14
CA THR A 34 18.77 6.85 6.64
C THR A 34 20.01 7.16 5.80
N LYS A 35 20.18 6.51 4.63
CA LYS A 35 21.31 6.74 3.72
C LYS A 35 21.43 8.18 3.23
N ASN A 36 20.30 8.83 2.93
CA ASN A 36 20.26 10.21 2.47
C ASN A 36 19.21 10.98 3.28
N PRO A 37 19.57 11.46 4.49
CA PRO A 37 18.63 12.13 5.38
C PRO A 37 18.11 13.47 4.84
N SER A 38 18.72 14.00 3.78
CA SER A 38 18.30 15.25 3.15
C SER A 38 17.22 15.06 2.08
N HIS A 39 16.91 13.83 1.69
CA HIS A 39 15.89 13.58 0.67
C HIS A 39 14.49 13.89 1.22
N PRO A 40 13.67 14.69 0.51
CA PRO A 40 12.35 15.12 1.01
C PRO A 40 11.38 13.95 1.20
N GLY A 41 11.57 12.85 0.48
CA GLY A 41 10.76 11.63 0.59
C GLY A 41 10.88 10.88 1.92
N LEU A 42 12.01 11.02 2.64
CA LEU A 42 12.25 10.27 3.89
C LEU A 42 11.19 10.57 4.96
N GLN A 43 10.74 11.83 5.05
CA GLN A 43 9.75 12.24 6.06
C GLN A 43 8.39 11.51 5.92
N PHE A 44 8.11 10.95 4.75
CA PHE A 44 6.88 10.20 4.45
C PHE A 44 7.04 8.69 4.68
N LEU A 45 8.13 8.27 5.31
CA LEU A 45 8.36 6.88 5.70
C LEU A 45 8.38 6.77 7.22
N ARG A 46 7.79 5.68 7.72
CA ARG A 46 7.86 5.37 9.15
C ARG A 46 9.14 4.60 9.48
N THR A 47 10.14 5.31 9.99
CA THR A 47 11.39 4.72 10.49
C THR A 47 11.29 4.34 11.95
N ALA A 48 11.99 3.28 12.36
CA ALA A 48 12.13 2.93 13.77
C ALA A 48 13.09 3.92 14.44
N VAL A 49 12.68 4.45 15.59
CA VAL A 49 13.50 5.38 16.40
C VAL A 49 14.50 4.63 17.29
N ASP A 50 14.20 3.37 17.62
CA ASP A 50 15.08 2.49 18.39
C ASP A 50 14.77 1.01 18.08
N ALA A 51 15.70 0.13 18.39
CA ALA A 51 15.53 -1.31 18.29
C ALA A 51 16.36 -2.06 19.34
N PHE A 52 15.73 -3.02 20.02
CA PHE A 52 16.39 -3.84 21.04
C PHE A 52 15.82 -5.26 21.08
N GLU A 53 16.40 -6.12 21.91
CA GLU A 53 15.95 -7.50 22.07
C GLU A 53 15.46 -7.76 23.49
N VAL A 54 14.35 -8.48 23.62
CA VAL A 54 13.76 -8.89 24.90
C VAL A 54 13.81 -10.41 25.02
N LYS A 55 14.36 -10.90 26.13
CA LYS A 55 14.35 -12.34 26.43
C LYS A 55 13.01 -12.74 27.04
N GLY A 56 12.22 -13.51 26.30
CA GLY A 56 10.96 -14.10 26.74
C GLY A 56 11.10 -15.60 27.06
N GLN A 57 10.02 -16.20 27.55
CA GLN A 57 9.96 -17.63 27.86
C GLN A 57 10.21 -18.52 26.62
N LYS A 58 9.92 -18.02 25.41
CA LYS A 58 10.02 -18.75 24.14
C LYS A 58 11.24 -18.37 23.29
N GLY A 59 12.18 -17.60 23.85
CA GLY A 59 13.40 -17.18 23.17
C GLY A 59 13.63 -15.67 23.20
N ILE A 60 14.48 -15.20 22.29
CA ILE A 60 14.78 -13.78 22.14
C ILE A 60 13.79 -13.17 21.14
N HIS A 61 13.18 -12.05 21.53
CA HIS A 61 12.21 -11.31 20.74
C HIS A 61 12.81 -9.96 20.38
N PRO A 62 13.14 -9.71 19.11
CA PRO A 62 13.50 -8.37 18.68
C PRO A 62 12.28 -7.46 18.72
N VAL A 63 12.54 -6.20 19.07
CA VAL A 63 11.55 -5.17 19.33
C VAL A 63 11.97 -3.92 18.57
N LEU A 64 11.02 -3.36 17.83
CA LEU A 64 11.17 -2.09 17.12
C LEU A 64 10.33 -1.03 17.81
N VAL A 65 10.91 0.15 17.97
CA VAL A 65 10.27 1.31 18.59
C VAL A 65 10.01 2.35 17.51
N TYR A 66 8.81 2.90 17.49
CA TYR A 66 8.40 3.90 16.51
C TYR A 66 7.72 5.08 17.21
N ASP A 67 7.75 6.24 16.53
CA ASP A 67 6.83 7.31 16.87
C ASP A 67 5.38 6.84 16.69
N PRO A 68 4.47 7.17 17.63
CA PRO A 68 3.06 6.82 17.50
C PRO A 68 2.45 7.46 16.26
N MET A 69 1.69 6.68 15.52
CA MET A 69 0.84 7.17 14.43
C MET A 69 -0.62 7.16 14.88
N ARG A 70 -1.48 7.89 14.17
CA ARG A 70 -2.94 7.79 14.29
C ARG A 70 -3.45 6.54 13.56
N GLU A 71 -4.69 6.59 13.12
CA GLU A 71 -5.34 5.53 12.35
C GLU A 71 -4.72 5.37 10.94
N PRO A 72 -4.70 4.14 10.39
CA PRO A 72 -4.45 3.91 8.96
C PRO A 72 -5.46 4.69 8.12
N LEU A 73 -5.08 5.04 6.88
CA LEU A 73 -5.98 5.82 6.04
C LEU A 73 -7.33 5.12 5.81
N SER A 74 -7.37 3.79 5.69
CA SER A 74 -8.62 3.03 5.56
C SER A 74 -9.64 3.32 6.67
N VAL A 75 -9.18 3.44 7.92
CA VAL A 75 -10.00 3.79 9.08
C VAL A 75 -10.24 5.30 9.13
N PHE A 76 -9.26 6.12 8.74
CA PHE A 76 -9.45 7.57 8.67
C PHE A 76 -10.56 7.96 7.69
N LEU A 77 -10.68 7.22 6.58
CA LEU A 77 -11.74 7.40 5.61
C LEU A 77 -13.12 7.23 6.23
N ASP A 78 -13.25 6.47 7.33
CA ASP A 78 -14.52 6.31 8.02
C ASP A 78 -15.08 7.61 8.64
N ARG A 79 -14.27 8.67 8.65
CA ARG A 79 -14.67 10.00 9.12
C ARG A 79 -15.35 10.86 8.04
N PHE A 80 -15.26 10.49 6.77
CA PHE A 80 -15.91 11.23 5.68
C PHE A 80 -17.35 10.78 5.48
N GLU A 81 -18.21 11.72 5.07
CA GLU A 81 -19.62 11.45 4.78
C GLU A 81 -19.80 10.43 3.65
N LEU A 82 -20.85 9.62 3.76
CA LEU A 82 -21.26 8.71 2.71
C LEU A 82 -21.96 9.49 1.59
N VAL A 83 -21.40 9.43 0.39
CA VAL A 83 -22.05 9.94 -0.82
C VAL A 83 -22.55 8.73 -1.61
N ASN A 84 -23.87 8.57 -1.75
CA ASN A 84 -24.49 7.41 -2.41
C ASN A 84 -24.09 6.04 -1.80
N ASN A 85 -23.97 5.95 -0.47
CA ASN A 85 -23.48 4.78 0.27
C ASN A 85 -22.01 4.39 -0.01
N GLU A 86 -21.23 5.28 -0.64
CA GLU A 86 -19.78 5.10 -0.83
C GLU A 86 -19.03 6.25 -0.17
N ARG A 87 -17.89 5.96 0.47
CA ARG A 87 -17.02 6.99 1.04
C ARG A 87 -16.07 7.48 -0.04
N GLN A 88 -16.38 8.63 -0.63
CA GLN A 88 -15.58 9.22 -1.71
C GLN A 88 -14.80 10.41 -1.19
N CYS A 89 -13.51 10.46 -1.51
CA CYS A 89 -12.65 11.59 -1.21
C CYS A 89 -12.73 12.65 -2.29
N GLU A 90 -12.63 13.91 -1.87
CA GLU A 90 -12.47 15.02 -2.81
C GLU A 90 -11.15 14.89 -3.59
N PRO A 91 -11.13 15.13 -4.92
CA PRO A 91 -9.94 14.94 -5.74
C PRO A 91 -8.69 15.68 -5.25
N GLY A 92 -8.85 16.89 -4.72
CA GLY A 92 -7.73 17.66 -4.18
C GLY A 92 -7.05 17.02 -2.96
N PHE A 93 -7.85 16.35 -2.11
CA PHE A 93 -7.32 15.57 -0.98
C PHE A 93 -6.54 14.35 -1.49
N VAL A 94 -7.11 13.59 -2.43
CA VAL A 94 -6.45 12.42 -3.02
C VAL A 94 -5.14 12.81 -3.70
N LYS A 95 -5.12 13.86 -4.53
CA LYS A 95 -3.88 14.34 -5.18
C LYS A 95 -2.80 14.69 -4.16
N THR A 96 -3.17 15.32 -3.05
CA THR A 96 -2.23 15.69 -1.98
C THR A 96 -1.65 14.46 -1.28
N LEU A 97 -2.51 13.53 -0.88
CA LEU A 97 -2.08 12.26 -0.29
C LEU A 97 -1.14 11.48 -1.21
N ILE A 98 -1.49 11.37 -2.50
CA ILE A 98 -0.71 10.60 -3.47
C ILE A 98 0.65 11.24 -3.73
N ARG A 99 0.78 12.58 -3.66
CA ARG A 99 2.08 13.24 -3.71
C ARG A 99 2.99 12.86 -2.54
N PHE A 100 2.44 12.70 -1.32
CA PHE A 100 3.22 12.22 -0.17
C PHE A 100 3.67 10.77 -0.35
N ILE A 101 2.76 9.88 -0.76
CA ILE A 101 3.06 8.46 -1.02
C ILE A 101 4.12 8.33 -2.11
N LEU A 102 3.95 9.01 -3.25
CA LEU A 102 4.93 8.97 -4.34
C LEU A 102 6.29 9.54 -3.90
N SER A 103 6.33 10.60 -3.09
CA SER A 103 7.59 11.13 -2.56
C SER A 103 8.32 10.10 -1.67
N GLY A 104 7.57 9.36 -0.84
CA GLY A 104 8.12 8.26 -0.05
C GLY A 104 8.63 7.10 -0.91
N LEU A 105 7.85 6.69 -1.93
CA LEU A 105 8.25 5.66 -2.89
C LEU A 105 9.47 6.06 -3.72
N ASP A 106 9.62 7.34 -4.08
CA ASP A 106 10.78 7.84 -4.82
C ASP A 106 12.07 7.58 -4.01
N TYR A 107 12.02 7.88 -2.72
CA TYR A 107 13.12 7.61 -1.81
C TYR A 107 13.39 6.11 -1.65
N LEU A 108 12.35 5.29 -1.48
CA LEU A 108 12.50 3.84 -1.39
C LEU A 108 13.14 3.24 -2.64
N HIS A 109 12.62 3.61 -3.81
CA HIS A 109 13.01 3.00 -5.08
C HIS A 109 14.39 3.49 -5.54
N ASN A 110 14.63 4.80 -5.50
CA ASN A 110 15.80 5.42 -6.13
C ASN A 110 16.99 5.63 -5.19
N GLU A 111 16.75 5.88 -3.89
CA GLU A 111 17.83 6.07 -2.91
C GLU A 111 18.13 4.79 -2.12
N CYS A 112 17.09 4.05 -1.74
CA CYS A 112 17.25 2.87 -0.89
C CYS A 112 17.37 1.56 -1.68
N GLY A 113 16.83 1.50 -2.90
CA GLY A 113 16.75 0.28 -3.69
C GLY A 113 15.80 -0.75 -3.05
N ILE A 114 14.67 -0.31 -2.51
CA ILE A 114 13.67 -1.13 -1.82
C ILE A 114 12.36 -1.11 -2.60
N VAL A 115 11.69 -2.26 -2.68
CA VAL A 115 10.29 -2.39 -3.14
C VAL A 115 9.42 -2.71 -1.94
N HIS A 116 8.32 -1.98 -1.74
CA HIS A 116 7.47 -2.06 -0.55
C HIS A 116 6.60 -3.33 -0.52
N ARG A 117 5.88 -3.63 -1.62
CA ARG A 117 5.09 -4.86 -1.81
C ARG A 117 3.95 -5.06 -0.81
N GLU A 118 3.23 -3.99 -0.49
CA GLU A 118 2.07 -4.08 0.40
C GLU A 118 1.11 -2.90 0.23
N HIS A 119 -0.04 -3.17 -0.38
CA HIS A 119 -1.08 -2.18 -0.65
C HIS A 119 -1.67 -1.55 0.62
N SER A 120 -2.00 -2.35 1.66
CA SER A 120 -2.73 -1.85 2.83
C SER A 120 -1.91 -0.94 3.72
N SER A 121 -0.60 -1.09 3.80
CA SER A 121 0.28 -0.20 4.59
C SER A 121 0.84 0.97 3.78
N MET A 122 0.60 0.98 2.46
CA MET A 122 0.66 2.20 1.65
C MET A 122 -0.56 3.10 1.84
N LEU A 123 -1.66 2.61 2.43
CA LEU A 123 -2.74 3.45 2.98
C LEU A 123 -2.23 4.14 4.25
N ALA A 124 -1.31 5.06 4.01
CA ALA A 124 -0.38 5.61 4.95
C ALA A 124 -1.07 6.14 6.21
N ALA A 125 -0.49 5.82 7.36
CA ALA A 125 -1.04 6.22 8.64
C ALA A 125 -0.71 7.68 8.92
N LEU A 126 -1.66 8.38 9.52
CA LEU A 126 -1.56 9.81 9.73
C LEU A 126 -0.68 10.13 10.94
N GLU A 127 0.17 11.13 10.83
CA GLU A 127 1.04 11.54 11.93
C GLU A 127 0.24 12.19 13.08
N LYS A 128 0.76 11.97 14.30
CA LYS A 128 0.10 12.23 15.58
C LYS A 128 -0.49 13.65 15.70
N SER A 129 -1.74 13.71 16.15
CA SER A 129 -2.20 14.78 17.05
C SER A 129 -2.34 14.15 18.44
N GLU A 130 -1.78 14.76 19.48
CA GLU A 130 -1.84 14.24 20.86
C GLU A 130 -3.25 13.77 21.24
N SER A 131 -3.38 12.51 21.67
CA SER A 131 -4.63 12.01 22.24
C SER A 131 -4.82 12.64 23.63
N LEU A 132 -5.99 13.22 23.86
CA LEU A 132 -6.38 13.89 25.10
C LEU A 132 -6.92 12.91 26.15
N HIS A 133 -6.95 11.59 25.90
CA HIS A 133 -7.65 10.63 26.75
C HIS A 133 -6.77 9.49 27.29
N PRO A 134 -6.84 9.17 28.59
CA PRO A 134 -6.14 8.03 29.16
C PRO A 134 -6.81 6.72 28.74
N PHE A 135 -6.11 5.93 27.93
CA PHE A 135 -6.57 4.61 27.49
C PHE A 135 -6.29 3.51 28.54
N PRO A 136 -6.97 2.35 28.44
CA PRO A 136 -6.67 1.18 29.27
C PRO A 136 -5.17 0.91 29.26
N SER A 137 -4.59 0.97 30.44
CA SER A 137 -3.16 0.93 30.63
C SER A 137 -2.78 0.07 31.82
N LYS A 138 -1.55 -0.44 31.79
CA LYS A 138 -0.95 -1.19 32.88
C LYS A 138 0.34 -0.52 33.27
N VAL A 139 0.45 -0.18 34.55
CA VAL A 139 1.71 0.27 35.15
C VAL A 139 2.57 -0.95 35.44
N LEU A 140 3.78 -0.96 34.92
CA LEU A 140 4.80 -1.97 35.17
C LEU A 140 5.68 -1.54 36.37
N PRO A 141 6.34 -2.50 37.05
CA PRO A 141 7.39 -2.17 38.01
C PRO A 141 8.44 -1.26 37.36
N GLY A 142 8.77 -0.14 38.01
CA GLY A 142 9.64 0.91 37.45
C GLY A 142 8.92 2.13 36.86
N GLY A 143 7.58 2.18 36.93
CA GLY A 143 6.80 3.37 36.57
C GLY A 143 6.42 3.48 35.10
N TYR A 144 6.82 2.51 34.26
CA TYR A 144 6.43 2.46 32.85
C TYR A 144 4.94 2.15 32.69
N ILE A 145 4.27 2.87 31.80
CA ILE A 145 2.86 2.66 31.48
C ILE A 145 2.77 2.06 30.09
N ILE A 146 2.20 0.86 29.98
CA ILE A 146 1.85 0.27 28.67
C ILE A 146 0.37 0.53 28.39
N HIS A 147 0.06 1.03 27.20
CA HIS A 147 -1.32 1.23 26.74
C HIS A 147 -1.71 0.10 25.78
N MET A 148 -2.99 -0.28 25.81
CA MET A 148 -3.54 -1.19 24.81
C MET A 148 -3.63 -0.48 23.45
N SER A 149 -3.29 -1.19 22.37
CA SER A 149 -3.51 -0.70 21.00
C SER A 149 -4.99 -0.41 20.78
N HIS A 150 -5.31 0.70 20.13
CA HIS A 150 -6.68 1.08 19.78
C HIS A 150 -6.73 1.84 18.46
N GLU A 151 -7.91 1.87 17.85
CA GLU A 151 -8.14 2.53 16.55
C GLU A 151 -8.92 3.85 16.70
N ASP A 152 -9.53 4.11 17.85
CA ASP A 152 -10.28 5.36 18.10
C ASP A 152 -9.37 6.46 18.69
N PHE A 153 -8.93 7.37 17.84
CA PHE A 153 -8.09 8.51 18.21
C PHE A 153 -8.89 9.79 18.52
N GLY A 154 -10.21 9.67 18.75
CA GLY A 154 -11.10 10.80 19.03
C GLY A 154 -11.32 11.73 17.84
N PRO A 155 -12.08 12.82 18.01
CA PRO A 155 -12.28 13.83 16.97
C PRO A 155 -10.97 14.57 16.64
N LEU A 156 -10.88 15.09 15.42
CA LEU A 156 -9.82 16.04 15.09
C LEU A 156 -10.04 17.31 15.92
N ALA A 157 -9.10 17.63 16.81
CA ALA A 157 -9.21 18.81 17.64
C ALA A 157 -9.26 20.07 16.76
N PRO A 158 -10.20 21.00 16.98
CA PRO A 158 -10.27 22.24 16.21
C PRO A 158 -8.92 22.97 16.20
N GLY A 159 -8.39 23.26 15.01
CA GLY A 159 -7.10 23.94 14.84
C GLY A 159 -5.85 23.06 14.98
N LYS A 160 -5.97 21.76 15.27
CA LYS A 160 -4.84 20.82 15.14
C LYS A 160 -4.85 20.21 13.74
N SER A 161 -3.79 20.45 12.97
CA SER A 161 -3.59 19.77 11.68
C SER A 161 -3.20 18.32 11.92
N VAL A 162 -3.76 17.42 11.13
CA VAL A 162 -3.23 16.06 11.00
C VAL A 162 -1.92 16.17 10.23
N GLY A 163 -0.85 15.56 10.73
CA GLY A 163 0.44 15.56 10.04
C GLY A 163 0.38 14.73 8.75
N PRO A 164 1.43 14.82 7.90
CA PRO A 164 1.45 14.07 6.65
C PRO A 164 1.35 12.55 6.91
N PRO A 165 0.81 11.81 5.95
CA PRO A 165 0.72 10.36 6.03
C PRO A 165 2.12 9.74 5.86
N LYS A 166 2.38 8.61 6.54
CA LYS A 166 3.64 7.85 6.40
C LYS A 166 3.40 6.43 5.87
N ILE A 167 4.18 6.02 4.87
CA ILE A 167 4.29 4.63 4.43
C ILE A 167 4.89 3.83 5.59
N HIS A 168 4.26 2.73 5.95
CA HIS A 168 4.64 1.92 7.11
C HIS A 168 4.63 0.43 6.77
N ASP A 169 5.03 -0.39 7.74
CA ASP A 169 5.05 -1.86 7.65
C ASP A 169 5.85 -2.44 6.48
N PHE A 170 7.17 -2.38 6.63
CA PHE A 170 8.11 -2.93 5.65
C PHE A 170 8.30 -4.45 5.77
N GLY A 171 7.34 -5.19 6.34
CA GLY A 171 7.50 -6.62 6.61
C GLY A 171 7.53 -7.51 5.35
N THR A 172 6.95 -7.05 4.25
CA THR A 172 6.96 -7.72 2.94
C THR A 172 7.98 -7.14 1.97
N ALA A 173 8.61 -6.02 2.34
CA ALA A 173 9.54 -5.28 1.51
C ALA A 173 10.80 -6.09 1.18
N VAL A 174 11.36 -5.81 0.01
CA VAL A 174 12.57 -6.49 -0.49
C VAL A 174 13.53 -5.52 -1.14
N GLU A 175 14.80 -5.87 -1.16
CA GLU A 175 15.80 -5.17 -1.96
C GLU A 175 15.55 -5.44 -3.45
N LEU A 176 15.70 -4.39 -4.26
CA LEU A 176 15.59 -4.46 -5.71
C LEU A 176 16.64 -5.42 -6.28
N GLY A 177 16.20 -6.37 -7.10
CA GLY A 177 17.06 -7.44 -7.62
C GLY A 177 17.39 -8.56 -6.61
N GLY A 178 16.87 -8.47 -5.38
CA GLY A 178 16.95 -9.53 -4.38
C GLY A 178 16.07 -10.73 -4.74
N LYS A 179 16.22 -11.83 -3.99
CA LYS A 179 15.37 -13.02 -4.18
C LYS A 179 13.92 -12.71 -3.82
N SER A 180 13.04 -12.70 -4.82
CA SER A 180 11.59 -12.54 -4.62
C SER A 180 11.05 -13.66 -3.73
N ARG A 181 10.15 -13.29 -2.82
CA ARG A 181 9.47 -14.19 -1.89
C ARG A 181 7.98 -14.22 -2.20
N PRO A 182 7.29 -15.35 -1.99
CA PRO A 182 5.84 -15.40 -2.18
C PRO A 182 5.14 -14.34 -1.31
N LEU A 183 4.31 -13.53 -1.93
CA LEU A 183 3.39 -12.62 -1.25
C LEU A 183 2.08 -13.32 -0.99
N PHE A 184 1.49 -13.02 0.17
CA PHE A 184 0.14 -13.43 0.52
C PHE A 184 -0.75 -12.19 0.52
N GLU A 185 -1.03 -11.66 -0.65
CA GLU A 185 -1.96 -10.54 -0.84
C GLU A 185 -3.35 -11.04 -1.24
N PRO A 186 -4.43 -10.36 -0.81
CA PRO A 186 -5.75 -10.62 -1.38
C PRO A 186 -5.71 -10.39 -2.89
N ALA A 187 -6.21 -11.37 -3.66
CA ALA A 187 -6.16 -11.33 -5.11
C ALA A 187 -6.78 -10.06 -5.75
N SER A 188 -7.65 -9.34 -5.04
CA SER A 188 -8.27 -8.09 -5.52
C SER A 188 -7.31 -6.92 -5.67
N TYR A 189 -6.19 -6.93 -4.94
CA TYR A 189 -5.21 -5.84 -4.92
C TYR A 189 -3.89 -6.23 -5.59
N ALA A 190 -3.58 -7.52 -5.64
CA ALA A 190 -2.33 -8.01 -6.19
C ALA A 190 -2.11 -7.59 -7.66
N ALA A 191 -0.89 -7.13 -7.93
CA ALA A 191 -0.46 -6.74 -9.27
C ALA A 191 -0.45 -7.95 -10.25
N PRO A 192 -0.63 -7.72 -11.57
CA PRO A 192 -0.63 -8.77 -12.58
C PRO A 192 0.56 -9.73 -12.53
N GLU A 193 1.77 -9.21 -12.32
CA GLU A 193 3.00 -9.98 -12.20
C GLU A 193 2.98 -10.91 -10.96
N ILE A 194 2.39 -10.46 -9.86
CA ILE A 194 2.23 -11.27 -8.63
C ILE A 194 1.21 -12.39 -8.89
N LEU A 195 0.06 -12.07 -9.51
CA LEU A 195 -0.99 -13.04 -9.86
C LEU A 195 -0.49 -14.13 -10.82
N LEU A 196 0.39 -13.76 -11.74
CA LEU A 196 0.96 -14.68 -12.74
C LEU A 196 2.20 -15.42 -12.21
N GLY A 197 2.71 -15.07 -11.02
CA GLY A 197 3.92 -15.66 -10.45
C GLY A 197 5.18 -15.29 -11.24
N CYS A 198 5.22 -14.08 -11.80
CA CYS A 198 6.41 -13.45 -12.35
C CYS A 198 7.29 -12.88 -11.22
N GLU A 199 8.49 -12.44 -11.57
CA GLU A 199 9.28 -11.57 -10.69
C GLU A 199 8.66 -10.18 -10.64
N ASP A 200 8.57 -9.62 -9.44
CA ASP A 200 8.07 -8.30 -9.15
C ASP A 200 9.19 -7.31 -8.85
N GLY A 201 8.87 -6.03 -8.90
CA GLY A 201 9.80 -4.92 -8.73
C GLY A 201 9.06 -3.65 -8.38
N THR A 202 9.70 -2.49 -8.51
CA THR A 202 9.10 -1.18 -8.19
C THR A 202 7.73 -0.94 -8.84
N GLY A 203 7.48 -1.55 -10.00
CA GLY A 203 6.19 -1.52 -10.68
C GLY A 203 5.02 -2.04 -9.85
N SER A 204 5.23 -2.97 -8.90
CA SER A 204 4.15 -3.45 -8.00
C SER A 204 3.67 -2.35 -7.06
N ASP A 205 4.59 -1.54 -6.54
CA ASP A 205 4.20 -0.40 -5.69
C ASP A 205 3.45 0.66 -6.50
N ILE A 206 3.83 0.85 -7.77
CA ILE A 206 3.10 1.72 -8.69
C ILE A 206 1.67 1.22 -8.93
N TRP A 207 1.50 -0.10 -9.08
CA TRP A 207 0.18 -0.71 -9.19
C TRP A 207 -0.69 -0.41 -7.97
N ASP A 208 -0.13 -0.59 -6.78
CA ASP A 208 -0.83 -0.33 -5.52
C ASP A 208 -1.26 1.13 -5.40
N VAL A 209 -0.40 2.09 -5.81
CA VAL A 209 -0.79 3.51 -5.90
C VAL A 209 -2.03 3.70 -6.76
N GLY A 210 -2.13 3.04 -7.91
CA GLY A 210 -3.32 3.09 -8.76
C GLY A 210 -4.57 2.54 -8.07
N MET A 211 -4.44 1.44 -7.33
CA MET A 211 -5.55 0.87 -6.57
C MET A 211 -6.02 1.82 -5.47
N ILE A 212 -5.08 2.46 -4.76
CA ILE A 212 -5.36 3.46 -3.71
C ILE A 212 -6.08 4.68 -4.31
N VAL A 213 -5.53 5.25 -5.38
CA VAL A 213 -6.12 6.41 -6.09
C VAL A 213 -7.56 6.13 -6.46
N TRP A 214 -7.81 4.97 -7.07
CA TRP A 214 -9.16 4.60 -7.47
C TRP A 214 -10.08 4.40 -6.28
N GLU A 215 -9.66 3.64 -5.27
CA GLU A 215 -10.49 3.34 -4.10
C GLU A 215 -10.88 4.61 -3.34
N LEU A 216 -9.96 5.57 -3.21
CA LEU A 216 -10.24 6.85 -2.57
C LEU A 216 -11.27 7.69 -3.33
N LEU A 217 -11.20 7.73 -4.67
CA LEU A 217 -12.10 8.54 -5.49
C LEU A 217 -13.45 7.86 -5.71
N ALA A 218 -13.45 6.54 -5.92
CA ALA A 218 -14.64 5.76 -6.19
C ALA A 218 -15.37 5.29 -4.93
N GLY A 219 -14.68 5.25 -3.79
CA GLY A 219 -15.17 4.64 -2.55
C GLY A 219 -15.31 3.11 -2.62
N SER A 220 -14.75 2.48 -3.66
CA SER A 220 -14.71 1.03 -3.81
C SER A 220 -13.52 0.59 -4.67
N PRO A 221 -13.03 -0.66 -4.51
CA PRO A 221 -11.89 -1.16 -5.28
C PRO A 221 -12.17 -1.17 -6.79
N LEU A 222 -11.15 -0.85 -7.60
CA LEU A 222 -11.23 -0.95 -9.06
C LEU A 222 -11.60 -2.36 -9.52
N PHE A 223 -11.03 -3.35 -8.82
CA PHE A 223 -11.31 -4.76 -9.03
C PHE A 223 -11.80 -5.38 -7.73
N LYS A 224 -13.10 -5.71 -7.67
CA LYS A 224 -13.65 -6.43 -6.51
C LYS A 224 -13.12 -7.85 -6.40
N GLY A 225 -12.77 -8.47 -7.54
CA GLY A 225 -12.20 -9.82 -7.62
C GLY A 225 -13.14 -10.94 -7.13
N ILE A 226 -14.41 -10.64 -6.84
CA ILE A 226 -15.37 -11.61 -6.29
C ILE A 226 -15.82 -12.56 -7.38
N ASP A 227 -15.47 -13.81 -7.18
CA ASP A 227 -15.81 -14.89 -8.05
C ASP A 227 -17.30 -15.26 -7.95
N PRO A 228 -18.07 -15.22 -9.05
CA PRO A 228 -19.50 -15.50 -8.99
C PRO A 228 -19.81 -16.95 -8.60
N GLU A 229 -18.89 -17.89 -8.82
CA GLU A 229 -19.05 -19.31 -8.48
C GLU A 229 -18.76 -19.54 -7.00
N PHE A 230 -17.61 -19.05 -6.51
CA PHE A 230 -17.14 -19.34 -5.14
C PHE A 230 -17.57 -18.30 -4.11
N LYS A 231 -18.10 -17.14 -4.54
CA LYS A 231 -18.48 -16.00 -3.68
C LYS A 231 -17.33 -15.44 -2.83
N ILE A 232 -16.09 -15.76 -3.18
CA ILE A 232 -14.86 -15.27 -2.56
C ILE A 232 -13.98 -14.58 -3.60
N ARG A 233 -12.99 -13.83 -3.15
CA ARG A 233 -12.00 -13.21 -4.05
C ARG A 233 -11.07 -14.28 -4.63
N THR A 234 -10.90 -14.32 -5.95
CA THR A 234 -10.01 -15.31 -6.60
C THR A 234 -9.10 -14.67 -7.64
N MET A 235 -7.92 -15.27 -7.83
CA MET A 235 -6.96 -14.85 -8.86
C MET A 235 -7.56 -14.97 -10.26
N ARG A 236 -8.34 -16.03 -10.56
CA ARG A 236 -8.99 -16.17 -11.88
C ARG A 236 -9.97 -15.04 -12.13
N LYS A 237 -10.75 -14.62 -11.14
CA LYS A 237 -11.69 -13.52 -11.32
C LYS A 237 -10.97 -12.19 -11.54
N GLN A 238 -9.90 -11.94 -10.77
CA GLN A 238 -9.06 -10.77 -10.95
C GLN A 238 -8.43 -10.72 -12.36
N LEU A 239 -7.83 -11.81 -12.82
CA LEU A 239 -7.25 -11.91 -14.17
C LEU A 239 -8.30 -11.74 -15.27
N ALA A 240 -9.53 -12.21 -15.05
CA ALA A 240 -10.66 -11.95 -15.96
C ALA A 240 -11.00 -10.46 -16.00
N ASP A 241 -11.06 -9.82 -14.84
CA ASP A 241 -11.35 -8.40 -14.69
C ASP A 241 -10.31 -7.52 -15.41
N LEU A 242 -9.03 -7.87 -15.27
CA LEU A 242 -7.92 -7.25 -15.99
C LEU A 242 -8.03 -7.46 -17.50
N THR A 243 -8.29 -8.69 -17.92
CA THR A 243 -8.44 -9.04 -19.35
C THR A 243 -9.60 -8.30 -19.99
N SER A 244 -10.69 -8.10 -19.26
CA SER A 244 -11.84 -7.32 -19.71
C SER A 244 -11.53 -5.83 -19.87
N LEU A 245 -10.65 -5.28 -19.01
CA LEU A 245 -10.31 -3.86 -19.02
C LEU A 245 -9.20 -3.52 -20.03
N LEU A 246 -8.14 -4.33 -20.04
CA LEU A 246 -6.89 -4.05 -20.74
C LEU A 246 -6.73 -4.87 -22.04
N GLY A 247 -7.63 -5.82 -22.29
CA GLY A 247 -7.42 -6.86 -23.29
C GLY A 247 -6.48 -7.97 -22.80
N PRO A 248 -6.10 -8.91 -23.67
CA PRO A 248 -5.26 -10.04 -23.30
C PRO A 248 -3.86 -9.58 -22.86
N PRO A 249 -3.23 -10.27 -21.89
CA PRO A 249 -1.87 -9.96 -21.49
C PRO A 249 -0.87 -10.18 -22.63
N PRO A 250 0.22 -9.41 -22.69
CA PRO A 250 1.32 -9.65 -23.62
C PRO A 250 1.90 -11.06 -23.46
N ARG A 251 2.28 -11.70 -24.57
CA ARG A 251 2.90 -13.03 -24.55
C ARG A 251 4.24 -13.04 -23.81
N SER A 252 5.00 -11.94 -23.87
CA SER A 252 6.23 -11.73 -23.11
C SER A 252 5.99 -11.88 -21.61
N LEU A 253 4.92 -11.27 -21.07
CA LEU A 253 4.55 -11.40 -19.66
C LEU A 253 4.15 -12.83 -19.32
N LEU A 254 3.29 -13.46 -20.14
CA LEU A 254 2.85 -14.84 -19.91
C LEU A 254 4.01 -15.85 -19.90
N SER A 255 5.06 -15.61 -20.69
CA SER A 255 6.24 -16.49 -20.72
C SER A 255 7.09 -16.44 -19.45
N ARG A 256 7.01 -15.34 -18.68
CA ARG A 256 7.72 -15.15 -17.41
C ARG A 256 6.99 -15.73 -16.20
N GLY A 257 5.66 -15.89 -16.30
CA GLY A 257 4.80 -16.24 -15.18
C GLY A 257 4.72 -17.74 -14.91
N LYS A 258 5.13 -18.17 -13.71
CA LYS A 258 5.08 -19.57 -13.28
C LYS A 258 3.64 -20.12 -13.21
N ALA A 259 2.66 -19.25 -12.98
CA ALA A 259 1.24 -19.60 -12.89
C ALA A 259 0.46 -19.28 -14.17
N SER A 260 1.09 -18.73 -15.22
CA SER A 260 0.40 -18.28 -16.43
C SER A 260 -0.40 -19.38 -17.11
N LEU A 261 0.14 -20.60 -17.21
CA LEU A 261 -0.55 -21.75 -17.80
C LEU A 261 -1.74 -22.25 -16.98
N SER A 262 -1.91 -21.84 -15.71
CA SER A 262 -3.10 -22.14 -14.93
C SER A 262 -4.31 -21.33 -15.40
N TYR A 263 -4.09 -20.13 -15.96
CA TYR A 263 -5.16 -19.17 -16.29
C TYR A 263 -5.28 -18.86 -17.78
N PHE A 264 -4.20 -19.03 -18.55
CA PHE A 264 -4.15 -18.76 -19.99
C PHE A 264 -3.68 -20.02 -20.74
N ASN A 265 -4.22 -20.24 -21.94
CA ASN A 265 -3.74 -21.32 -22.81
C ASN A 265 -2.47 -20.90 -23.56
N SER A 266 -1.85 -21.85 -24.30
CA SER A 266 -0.64 -21.60 -25.09
C SER A 266 -0.80 -20.50 -26.16
N GLY A 267 -2.03 -20.23 -26.60
CA GLY A 267 -2.35 -19.13 -27.52
C GLY A 267 -2.47 -17.76 -26.85
N GLY A 268 -2.39 -17.68 -25.52
CA GLY A 268 -2.59 -16.47 -24.73
C GLY A 268 -4.07 -16.14 -24.45
N LYS A 269 -5.00 -17.06 -24.75
CA LYS A 269 -6.43 -16.86 -24.44
C LYS A 269 -6.72 -17.27 -23.01
N PHE A 270 -7.56 -16.48 -22.34
CA PHE A 270 -8.01 -16.75 -20.99
C PHE A 270 -8.89 -18.01 -20.92
N LYS A 271 -8.65 -18.87 -19.93
CA LYS A 271 -9.28 -20.19 -19.81
C LYS A 271 -10.72 -20.15 -19.28
N TYR A 272 -11.14 -19.04 -18.67
CA TYR A 272 -12.46 -18.90 -18.05
C TYR A 272 -13.27 -17.78 -18.74
N PRO A 273 -13.69 -17.97 -20.00
CA PRO A 273 -14.33 -16.91 -20.80
C PRO A 273 -15.66 -16.43 -20.20
N ASN A 274 -16.34 -17.27 -19.43
CA ASN A 274 -17.58 -16.94 -18.71
C ASN A 274 -17.39 -15.86 -17.62
N LEU A 275 -16.14 -15.60 -17.20
CA LEU A 275 -15.83 -14.55 -16.23
C LEU A 275 -15.51 -13.20 -16.89
N LEU A 276 -15.39 -13.15 -18.23
CA LEU A 276 -15.09 -11.93 -18.96
C LEU A 276 -16.33 -11.04 -19.11
N VAL A 277 -16.16 -9.76 -18.82
CA VAL A 277 -17.12 -8.69 -19.11
C VAL A 277 -16.73 -8.01 -20.41
N GLN A 278 -17.68 -7.86 -21.34
CA GLN A 278 -17.45 -7.15 -22.60
C GLN A 278 -17.49 -5.63 -22.40
N HIS A 279 -16.67 -4.89 -23.16
CA HIS A 279 -16.64 -3.42 -23.19
C HIS A 279 -16.41 -2.75 -21.83
N ARG A 280 -15.66 -3.38 -20.93
CA ARG A 280 -15.28 -2.74 -19.67
C ARG A 280 -14.36 -1.55 -19.96
N GLN A 281 -14.65 -0.41 -19.34
CA GLN A 281 -13.84 0.79 -19.43
C GLN A 281 -13.55 1.32 -18.02
N LEU A 282 -12.50 2.14 -17.90
CA LEU A 282 -12.28 2.99 -16.73
C LEU A 282 -13.32 4.12 -16.76
N GLY A 283 -14.53 3.84 -16.30
CA GLY A 283 -15.60 4.81 -16.13
C GLY A 283 -16.24 4.63 -14.77
N ALA A 284 -16.37 5.71 -14.01
CA ALA A 284 -16.99 5.69 -12.69
C ALA A 284 -17.75 6.98 -12.43
N LYS A 285 -18.82 6.90 -11.62
CA LYS A 285 -19.72 8.02 -11.32
C LYS A 285 -18.99 9.22 -10.70
N PHE A 286 -17.93 9.00 -9.93
CA PHE A 286 -17.15 10.10 -9.34
C PHE A 286 -16.56 11.03 -10.41
N MET A 287 -16.29 10.50 -11.61
CA MET A 287 -15.72 11.29 -12.72
C MET A 287 -16.70 12.29 -13.29
N ASP A 288 -18.01 12.18 -13.01
CA ASP A 288 -19.02 13.12 -13.50
C ASP A 288 -18.92 14.48 -12.79
N LYS A 289 -18.22 14.53 -11.64
CA LYS A 289 -17.90 15.76 -10.91
C LYS A 289 -16.64 16.46 -11.43
N MET A 290 -15.85 15.81 -12.28
CA MET A 290 -14.60 16.35 -12.81
C MET A 290 -14.86 17.17 -14.07
N SER A 291 -14.06 18.21 -14.30
CA SER A 291 -14.03 18.89 -15.60
C SER A 291 -13.56 17.91 -16.70
N HIS A 292 -13.85 18.23 -17.97
CA HIS A 292 -13.41 17.40 -19.09
C HIS A 292 -11.88 17.21 -19.10
N ASP A 293 -11.13 18.28 -18.84
CA ASP A 293 -9.67 18.26 -18.81
C ASP A 293 -9.11 17.47 -17.62
N GLU A 294 -9.72 17.60 -16.45
CA GLU A 294 -9.34 16.82 -15.27
C GLU A 294 -9.63 15.33 -15.46
N LYS A 295 -10.80 14.99 -16.03
CA LYS A 295 -11.17 13.61 -16.35
C LYS A 295 -10.18 12.98 -17.34
N ASN A 296 -9.81 13.71 -18.39
CA ASN A 296 -8.81 13.24 -19.36
C ASN A 296 -7.43 13.06 -18.71
N ALA A 297 -7.01 14.01 -17.87
CA ALA A 297 -5.77 13.92 -17.11
C ALA A 297 -5.74 12.72 -16.16
N PHE A 298 -6.85 12.45 -15.46
CA PHE A 298 -7.00 11.33 -14.55
C PHE A 298 -6.93 9.99 -15.29
N LEU A 299 -7.64 9.86 -16.42
CA LEU A 299 -7.62 8.64 -17.22
C LEU A 299 -6.23 8.36 -17.79
N ASP A 300 -5.50 9.39 -18.20
CA ASP A 300 -4.11 9.28 -18.64
C ASP A 300 -3.18 8.82 -17.50
N PHE A 301 -3.36 9.40 -16.30
CA PHE A 301 -2.64 8.99 -15.09
C PHE A 301 -2.86 7.51 -14.76
N MET A 302 -4.13 7.08 -14.74
CA MET A 302 -4.49 5.69 -14.44
C MET A 302 -4.02 4.71 -15.53
N LYS A 303 -4.04 5.09 -16.81
CA LYS A 303 -3.49 4.27 -17.90
C LYS A 303 -1.98 4.08 -17.77
N GLY A 304 -1.27 5.08 -17.23
CA GLY A 304 0.15 4.98 -16.89
C GLY A 304 0.48 3.98 -15.77
N ILE A 305 -0.52 3.57 -14.99
CA ILE A 305 -0.36 2.71 -13.81
C ILE A 305 -0.95 1.32 -14.04
N VAL A 306 -2.20 1.25 -14.51
CA VAL A 306 -2.98 0.03 -14.67
C VAL A 306 -2.58 -0.67 -15.98
N MET A 307 -1.41 -1.27 -15.97
CA MET A 307 -0.84 -2.02 -17.10
C MET A 307 -0.49 -3.46 -16.73
N TRP A 308 -0.55 -4.35 -17.72
CA TRP A 308 -0.15 -5.75 -17.60
C TRP A 308 1.32 -5.90 -17.25
N ASP A 309 2.21 -5.28 -18.04
CA ASP A 309 3.65 -5.40 -17.84
C ASP A 309 4.12 -4.33 -16.85
N PRO A 310 4.71 -4.71 -15.70
CA PRO A 310 5.23 -3.74 -14.73
C PRO A 310 6.30 -2.82 -15.31
N LEU A 311 7.03 -3.25 -16.35
CA LEU A 311 8.09 -2.46 -16.98
C LEU A 311 7.57 -1.30 -17.84
N GLU A 312 6.31 -1.38 -18.27
CA GLU A 312 5.65 -0.34 -19.08
C GLU A 312 4.93 0.70 -18.22
N ARG A 313 4.82 0.45 -16.90
CA ARG A 313 4.21 1.41 -15.97
C ARG A 313 5.10 2.65 -15.82
N LYS A 314 4.48 3.81 -15.64
CA LYS A 314 5.19 5.05 -15.31
C LYS A 314 5.98 4.86 -14.01
N SER A 315 7.21 5.35 -14.01
CA SER A 315 8.03 5.47 -12.79
C SER A 315 7.44 6.49 -11.81
N VAL A 316 7.87 6.42 -10.55
CA VAL A 316 7.48 7.39 -9.51
C VAL A 316 7.71 8.84 -9.96
N LYS A 317 8.89 9.14 -10.52
CA LYS A 317 9.24 10.49 -11.00
C LYS A 317 8.26 10.99 -12.07
N GLN A 318 7.93 10.13 -13.04
CA GLN A 318 6.96 10.45 -14.08
C GLN A 318 5.54 10.66 -13.54
N LEU A 319 5.17 10.00 -12.44
CA LEU A 319 3.87 10.17 -11.80
C LEU A 319 3.81 11.46 -10.99
N ILE A 320 4.87 11.82 -10.24
CA ILE A 320 4.94 13.07 -9.47
C ILE A 320 4.73 14.29 -10.37
N GLU A 321 5.35 14.29 -11.55
CA GLU A 321 5.26 15.36 -12.54
C GLU A 321 4.01 15.29 -13.42
N HIS A 322 3.16 14.29 -13.21
CA HIS A 322 2.02 14.05 -14.08
C HIS A 322 0.99 15.17 -13.97
N ARG A 323 0.46 15.61 -15.12
CA ARG A 323 -0.51 16.71 -15.23
C ARG A 323 -1.70 16.61 -14.27
N TRP A 324 -2.15 15.40 -13.93
CA TRP A 324 -3.26 15.21 -13.00
C TRP A 324 -2.92 15.55 -11.55
N LEU A 325 -1.67 15.34 -11.11
CA LEU A 325 -1.24 15.65 -9.73
C LEU A 325 -0.82 17.11 -9.55
N VAL A 326 -0.37 17.77 -10.61
CA VAL A 326 0.08 19.17 -10.59
C VAL A 326 -1.03 20.19 -10.91
N GLN A 327 -2.19 19.72 -11.37
CA GLN A 327 -3.39 20.51 -11.62
C GLN A 327 -4.29 20.59 -10.39
#